data_AF-A0AAW0JYQ6-F1
#
_entry.id   AF-A0AAW0JYQ6-F1
#
_cell.length_a   1.000
_cell.length_b   1.000
_cell.length_c   1.000
_cell.angle_alpha   90.00
_cell.angle_beta   90.00
_cell.angle_gamma   90.00
#
_symmetry.space_group_name_H-M   'P 1'
#
loop_
_entity.id
_entity.type
_entity.pdbx_description
1 polymer ?
#
loop_
_entity_poly.entity_id
_entity_poly.type
_entity_poly.pdbx_seq_one_letter_code
_entity_poly.pdbx_strand_id
1 'polypeptide(L)'
;MGGRLIDWRCDCVHSGWQIEGSFTMWGRLLIVESELTELPYEERIEYLKSLGVSESGLGNLIRATYSLLGMRTYFTSGEKETKAWTILSGMTAPQAAGVIHSDFEKGFIRAETVAYDDFVAAGSLAAAREKGLLRSEGKDYIVQEGDVMLFRFNV
;
A
#
# COMPACT_ATOMS: atom_id res chain seq x y z
N MET A 1 -34.19 30.67 -0.13
CA MET A 1 -33.85 29.47 -0.92
C MET A 1 -33.07 28.53 0.01
N GLY A 2 -33.78 27.62 0.69
CA GLY A 2 -33.19 26.69 1.65
C GLY A 2 -32.99 25.32 1.00
N GLY A 3 -31.75 24.84 0.98
CA GLY A 3 -31.41 23.51 0.47
C GLY A 3 -31.93 22.42 1.40
N ARG A 4 -32.67 21.46 0.84
CA ARG A 4 -33.10 20.25 1.53
C ARG A 4 -31.92 19.27 1.56
N LEU A 5 -31.44 18.94 2.75
CA LEU A 5 -30.64 17.74 2.99
C LEU A 5 -31.51 16.53 2.63
N ILE A 6 -31.07 15.72 1.67
CA ILE A 6 -31.69 14.42 1.37
C ILE A 6 -31.25 13.48 2.50
N ASP A 7 -32.18 13.11 3.36
CA ASP A 7 -32.01 12.08 4.37
C ASP A 7 -32.16 10.70 3.72
N TRP A 8 -31.03 10.08 3.38
CA TRP A 8 -30.97 8.79 2.70
C TRP A 8 -31.44 7.61 3.57
N ARG A 9 -31.77 7.81 4.85
CA ARG A 9 -32.19 6.71 5.74
C ARG A 9 -33.63 6.24 5.54
N CYS A 10 -34.52 7.02 4.93
CA CYS A 10 -35.96 6.72 4.96
C CYS A 10 -36.59 6.31 3.61
N ASP A 11 -36.00 6.69 2.47
CA ASP A 11 -36.66 6.51 1.16
C ASP A 11 -36.64 5.08 0.60
N CYS A 12 -35.89 4.15 1.23
CA CYS A 12 -35.88 2.74 0.80
C CYS A 12 -37.14 1.95 1.20
N VAL A 13 -37.90 2.36 2.22
CA VAL A 13 -38.97 1.51 2.76
C VAL A 13 -40.30 1.66 1.99
N HIS A 14 -40.53 2.80 1.33
CA HIS A 14 -41.85 3.12 0.75
C HIS A 14 -42.01 2.81 -0.75
N SER A 15 -40.94 2.49 -1.47
CA SER A 15 -40.97 2.53 -2.94
C SER A 15 -40.99 1.17 -3.64
N GLY A 16 -41.06 0.04 -2.92
CA GLY A 16 -41.30 -1.28 -3.53
C GLY A 16 -40.23 -1.72 -4.54
N TRP A 17 -39.06 -1.10 -4.54
CA TRP A 17 -37.92 -1.53 -5.34
C TRP A 17 -37.33 -2.78 -4.69
N GLN A 18 -37.42 -3.93 -5.36
CA GLN A 18 -36.55 -5.06 -5.06
C GLN A 18 -35.12 -4.61 -5.39
N ILE A 19 -34.34 -4.37 -4.35
CA ILE A 19 -32.95 -3.96 -4.48
C ILE A 19 -32.15 -5.23 -4.79
N GLU A 20 -31.73 -5.40 -6.04
CA GLU A 20 -30.82 -6.46 -6.43
C GLU A 20 -29.50 -6.34 -5.62
N GLY A 21 -29.02 -7.47 -5.11
CA GLY A 21 -28.18 -7.59 -3.89
C GLY A 21 -26.82 -6.89 -3.84
N SER A 22 -26.45 -6.09 -4.84
CA SER A 22 -25.21 -5.28 -4.83
C SER A 22 -25.30 -4.12 -3.85
N PHE A 23 -26.43 -3.41 -3.79
CA PHE A 23 -26.57 -2.23 -2.91
C PHE A 23 -26.60 -2.58 -1.42
N THR A 24 -27.18 -3.72 -1.05
CA THR A 24 -27.15 -4.26 0.32
C THR A 24 -25.74 -4.66 0.75
N MET A 25 -24.89 -5.11 -0.18
CA MET A 25 -23.52 -5.53 0.11
C MET A 25 -22.62 -4.35 0.43
N TRP A 26 -22.68 -3.28 -0.37
CA TRP A 26 -21.93 -2.04 -0.11
C TRP A 26 -22.42 -1.31 1.14
N GLY A 27 -23.73 -1.29 1.39
CA GLY A 27 -24.29 -0.73 2.63
C GLY A 27 -23.78 -1.45 3.88
N ARG A 28 -23.69 -2.80 3.83
CA ARG A 28 -23.13 -3.59 4.93
C ARG A 28 -21.64 -3.35 5.12
N LEU A 29 -20.88 -3.16 4.03
CA LEU A 29 -19.46 -2.83 4.12
C LEU A 29 -19.23 -1.50 4.84
N LEU A 30 -19.99 -0.46 4.50
CA LEU A 30 -19.86 0.86 5.14
C LEU A 30 -20.13 0.83 6.65
N ILE A 31 -21.10 0.02 7.10
CA ILE A 31 -21.41 -0.14 8.53
C ILE A 31 -20.23 -0.79 9.26
N VAL A 32 -19.72 -1.90 8.72
CA VAL A 32 -18.56 -2.60 9.29
C VAL A 32 -17.33 -1.70 9.37
N GLU A 33 -17.04 -0.91 8.33
CA GLU A 33 -15.93 0.04 8.35
C GLU A 33 -16.11 1.16 9.38
N SER A 34 -17.34 1.66 9.54
CA SER A 34 -17.66 2.67 10.55
C SER A 34 -17.43 2.12 11.96
N GLU A 35 -17.94 0.92 12.26
CA GLU A 35 -17.76 0.28 13.56
C GLU A 35 -16.27 0.02 13.86
N LEU A 36 -15.49 -0.42 12.87
CA LEU A 36 -14.04 -0.60 13.00
C LEU A 36 -13.30 0.67 13.41
N THR A 37 -13.77 1.85 12.98
CA THR A 37 -13.11 3.12 13.33
C THR A 37 -13.31 3.54 14.78
N GLU A 38 -14.41 3.09 15.39
CA GLU A 38 -14.75 3.39 16.79
C GLU A 38 -14.11 2.39 17.78
N LEU A 39 -13.68 1.22 17.29
CA LEU A 39 -13.03 0.19 18.11
C LEU A 39 -11.53 0.47 18.36
N PRO A 40 -11.02 0.16 19.58
CA PRO A 40 -9.60 0.05 19.85
C PRO A 40 -8.90 -0.94 18.91
N TYR A 41 -7.62 -0.73 18.63
CA TYR A 41 -6.87 -1.52 17.63
C TYR A 41 -6.86 -3.02 17.96
N GLU A 42 -6.70 -3.34 19.24
CA GLU A 42 -6.70 -4.68 19.82
C GLU A 42 -8.03 -5.41 19.63
N GLU A 43 -9.16 -4.71 19.60
CA GLU A 43 -10.50 -5.29 19.47
C GLU A 43 -10.92 -5.51 18.01
N ARG A 44 -10.33 -4.75 17.07
CA ARG A 44 -10.66 -4.83 15.63
C ARG A 44 -10.46 -6.23 15.05
N ILE A 45 -9.42 -6.93 15.47
CA ILE A 45 -9.08 -8.26 14.95
C ILE A 45 -10.14 -9.28 15.39
N GLU A 46 -10.58 -9.23 16.63
CA GLU A 46 -11.61 -10.13 17.16
C GLU A 46 -12.97 -9.85 16.51
N TYR A 47 -13.30 -8.57 16.33
CA TYR A 47 -14.51 -8.15 15.63
C TYR A 47 -14.53 -8.63 14.17
N LEU A 48 -13.45 -8.44 13.40
CA LEU A 48 -13.34 -8.96 12.03
C LEU A 48 -13.49 -10.49 11.97
N LYS A 49 -12.84 -11.21 12.89
CA LYS A 49 -12.98 -12.66 13.01
C LYS A 49 -14.41 -13.10 13.29
N SER A 50 -15.15 -12.36 14.14
CA SER A 50 -16.56 -12.66 14.44
C SER A 50 -17.46 -12.56 13.20
N LEU A 51 -17.08 -11.72 12.24
CA LEU A 51 -17.74 -11.55 10.95
C LEU A 51 -17.26 -12.54 9.87
N GLY A 52 -16.25 -13.37 10.18
CA GLY A 52 -15.67 -14.33 9.25
C GLY A 52 -14.77 -13.70 8.17
N VAL A 53 -14.32 -12.46 8.38
CA VAL A 53 -13.41 -11.76 7.46
C VAL A 53 -12.04 -11.55 8.11
N SER A 54 -10.98 -11.68 7.32
CA SER A 54 -9.61 -11.52 7.81
C SER A 54 -9.14 -10.07 7.84
N GLU A 55 -9.83 -9.17 7.15
CA GLU A 55 -9.42 -7.77 6.96
C GLU A 55 -10.60 -6.86 6.60
N SER A 56 -10.39 -5.55 6.71
CA SER A 56 -11.38 -4.56 6.31
C SER A 56 -11.50 -4.47 4.79
N GLY A 57 -12.72 -4.22 4.30
CA GLY A 57 -12.94 -4.01 2.87
C GLY A 57 -12.38 -2.68 2.37
N LEU A 58 -12.17 -1.69 3.25
CA LEU A 58 -11.44 -0.47 2.90
C LEU A 58 -9.97 -0.78 2.56
N GLY A 59 -9.32 -1.65 3.32
CA GLY A 59 -7.95 -2.09 3.01
C GLY A 59 -7.86 -2.77 1.63
N ASN A 60 -8.85 -3.59 1.31
CA ASN A 60 -8.98 -4.21 -0.02
C ASN A 60 -9.20 -3.18 -1.12
N LEU A 61 -10.09 -2.21 -0.90
CA LEU A 61 -10.37 -1.15 -1.86
C LEU A 61 -9.12 -0.30 -2.14
N ILE A 62 -8.35 0.05 -1.10
CA ILE A 62 -7.12 0.82 -1.24
C ILE A 62 -6.12 0.04 -2.09
N ARG A 63 -5.84 -1.24 -1.77
CA ARG A 63 -4.89 -2.05 -2.54
C ARG A 63 -5.34 -2.26 -3.99
N ALA A 64 -6.62 -2.53 -4.21
CA ALA A 64 -7.17 -2.67 -5.56
C ALA A 64 -7.03 -1.38 -6.36
N THR A 65 -7.32 -0.23 -5.75
CA THR A 65 -7.16 1.09 -6.39
C THR A 65 -5.69 1.40 -6.66
N TYR A 66 -4.80 1.10 -5.72
CA TYR A 66 -3.36 1.31 -5.85
C TYR A 66 -2.80 0.51 -7.02
N SER A 67 -3.17 -0.77 -7.12
CA SER A 67 -2.82 -1.64 -8.24
C SER A 67 -3.45 -1.15 -9.56
N LEU A 68 -4.70 -0.69 -9.54
CA LEU A 68 -5.40 -0.19 -10.72
C LEU A 68 -4.75 1.07 -11.28
N LEU A 69 -4.28 1.97 -10.41
CA LEU A 69 -3.54 3.17 -10.78
C LEU A 69 -2.10 2.87 -11.23
N GLY A 70 -1.70 1.59 -11.24
CA GLY A 70 -0.36 1.16 -11.61
C GLY A 70 0.70 1.65 -10.63
N MET A 71 0.33 1.95 -9.39
CA MET A 71 1.27 2.34 -8.35
C MET A 71 2.01 1.11 -7.84
N ARG A 72 3.28 1.32 -7.45
CA ARG A 72 4.12 0.33 -6.80
C ARG A 72 4.78 0.91 -5.57
N THR A 73 5.07 0.07 -4.59
CA THR A 73 5.80 0.45 -3.39
C THR A 73 7.19 -0.19 -3.39
N TYR A 74 8.21 0.60 -3.06
CA TYR A 74 9.52 0.08 -2.65
C TYR A 74 9.90 0.63 -1.28
N PHE A 75 10.89 0.03 -0.64
CA PHE A 75 11.30 0.39 0.70
C PHE A 75 12.75 0.84 0.76
N THR A 76 13.01 1.81 1.64
CA THR A 76 14.35 2.09 2.14
C THR A 76 14.37 1.72 3.61
N SER A 77 15.35 0.93 4.05
CA SER A 77 15.52 0.54 5.45
C SER A 77 16.96 0.76 5.90
N GLY A 78 17.13 1.50 6.99
CA GLY A 78 18.38 1.71 7.69
C GLY A 78 18.17 1.68 9.20
N GLU A 79 19.24 1.86 9.96
CA GLU A 79 19.21 1.78 11.43
C GLU A 79 18.23 2.79 12.07
N LYS A 80 18.11 3.98 11.47
CA LYS A 80 17.29 5.08 12.02
C LYS A 80 15.87 5.12 11.48
N GLU A 81 15.67 4.74 10.22
CA GLU A 81 14.41 4.93 9.53
C GLU A 81 14.14 3.80 8.54
N THR A 82 12.89 3.36 8.50
CA THR A 82 12.35 2.53 7.42
C THR A 82 11.16 3.25 6.83
N LYS A 83 11.16 3.40 5.50
CA LYS A 83 10.15 4.17 4.78
C LYS A 83 9.70 3.45 3.51
N ALA A 84 8.40 3.55 3.23
CA ALA A 84 7.77 3.11 2.00
C ALA A 84 7.66 4.29 1.01
N TRP A 85 7.99 4.04 -0.25
CA TRP A 85 7.98 5.03 -1.32
C TRP A 85 7.06 4.56 -2.45
N THR A 86 6.10 5.41 -2.79
CA THR A 86 5.17 5.16 -3.90
C THR A 86 5.80 5.64 -5.21
N ILE A 87 5.80 4.76 -6.21
CA ILE A 87 6.25 5.03 -7.57
C ILE A 87 5.19 4.52 -8.56
N LEU A 88 5.35 4.84 -9.84
CA LEU A 88 4.58 4.21 -10.91
C LEU A 88 5.29 2.95 -11.40
N SER A 89 4.52 1.95 -11.78
CA SER A 89 5.00 0.73 -12.42
C SER A 89 5.80 1.07 -13.67
N GLY A 90 6.98 0.46 -13.81
CA GLY A 90 7.89 0.73 -14.93
C GLY A 90 8.89 1.86 -14.70
N MET A 91 8.89 2.51 -13.53
CA MET A 91 9.96 3.45 -13.18
C MET A 91 11.30 2.72 -12.98
N THR A 92 12.35 3.33 -13.52
CA THR A 92 13.73 2.88 -13.39
C THR A 92 14.30 3.21 -12.00
N ALA A 93 15.40 2.55 -11.61
CA ALA A 93 16.07 2.81 -10.33
C ALA A 93 16.47 4.29 -10.12
N PRO A 94 17.02 5.03 -11.11
CA PRO A 94 17.29 6.46 -10.98
C PRO A 94 16.03 7.29 -10.73
N GLN A 95 14.94 7.01 -11.46
CA GLN A 95 13.67 7.72 -11.29
C GLN A 95 13.06 7.45 -9.91
N ALA A 96 13.14 6.21 -9.42
CA ALA A 96 12.71 5.85 -8.07
C ALA A 96 13.53 6.57 -7.00
N ALA A 97 14.85 6.71 -7.19
CA ALA A 97 15.70 7.50 -6.31
C ALA A 97 15.33 9.01 -6.34
N GLY A 98 14.93 9.51 -7.50
CA GLY A 98 14.43 10.89 -7.70
C GLY A 98 13.21 11.23 -6.84
N VAL A 99 12.37 10.24 -6.52
CA VAL A 99 11.21 10.41 -5.62
C VAL A 99 11.65 10.73 -4.18
N ILE A 100 12.84 10.27 -3.77
CA ILE A 100 13.44 10.64 -2.49
C ILE A 100 13.96 12.07 -2.56
N HIS A 101 14.77 12.35 -3.58
CA HIS A 101 15.34 13.67 -3.83
C HIS A 101 15.81 13.77 -5.28
N SER A 102 15.57 14.91 -5.94
CA SER A 102 15.90 15.11 -7.36
C SER A 102 17.40 14.99 -7.67
N ASP A 103 18.28 15.29 -6.71
CA ASP A 103 19.72 15.12 -6.89
C ASP A 103 20.15 13.66 -6.90
N PHE A 104 19.41 12.75 -6.27
CA PHE A 104 19.76 11.32 -6.29
C PHE A 104 19.57 10.73 -7.69
N GLU A 105 18.57 11.21 -8.43
CA GLU A 105 18.36 10.80 -9.82
C GLU A 105 19.51 11.26 -10.72
N LYS A 106 19.92 12.53 -10.60
CA LYS A 106 21.04 13.09 -11.38
C LYS A 106 22.37 12.44 -11.03
N GLY A 107 22.62 12.24 -9.74
CA GLY A 107 23.84 11.65 -9.20
C GLY A 107 23.86 10.12 -9.21
N PHE A 108 22.81 9.46 -9.71
CA PHE A 108 22.66 8.00 -9.60
C PHE A 108 23.86 7.24 -10.18
N ILE A 109 24.42 6.35 -9.36
CA ILE A 109 25.48 5.43 -9.75
C ILE A 109 24.89 4.03 -9.94
N ARG A 110 24.23 3.50 -8.90
CA ARG A 110 23.64 2.16 -8.86
C ARG A 110 22.66 2.02 -7.69
N ALA A 111 21.81 1.01 -7.72
CA ALA A 111 20.99 0.61 -6.59
C ALA A 111 21.43 -0.76 -6.06
N GLU A 112 21.64 -0.88 -4.75
CA GLU A 112 21.70 -2.19 -4.10
C GLU A 112 20.27 -2.59 -3.72
N THR A 113 19.80 -3.76 -4.11
CA THR A 113 18.41 -4.19 -3.87
C THR A 113 18.30 -5.65 -3.48
N VAL A 114 17.27 -5.96 -2.69
CA VAL A 114 16.87 -7.31 -2.29
C VAL A 114 15.34 -7.36 -2.29
N ALA A 115 14.78 -8.51 -2.64
CA ALA A 115 13.33 -8.73 -2.57
C ALA A 115 12.85 -8.68 -1.10
N TYR A 116 11.61 -8.24 -0.88
CA TYR A 116 11.02 -8.12 0.46
C TYR A 116 11.14 -9.41 1.29
N ASP A 117 10.71 -10.55 0.72
CA ASP A 117 10.69 -11.83 1.44
C ASP A 117 12.10 -12.28 1.86
N ASP A 118 13.07 -12.09 0.95
CA ASP A 118 14.48 -12.38 1.20
C ASP A 118 15.06 -11.45 2.28
N PHE A 119 14.68 -10.18 2.28
CA PHE A 119 15.09 -9.22 3.30
C PHE A 119 14.55 -9.60 4.68
N VAL A 120 13.27 -9.94 4.78
CA VAL A 120 12.65 -10.36 6.04
C VAL A 120 13.28 -11.66 6.55
N ALA A 121 13.52 -12.64 5.67
CA ALA A 121 14.19 -13.89 6.02
C ALA A 121 15.67 -13.70 6.41
N ALA A 122 16.33 -12.67 5.88
CA ALA A 122 17.69 -12.29 6.27
C ALA A 122 17.76 -11.47 7.56
N GLY A 123 16.72 -10.68 7.85
CA GLY A 123 16.62 -9.79 9.02
C GLY A 123 17.36 -8.45 8.86
N SER A 124 18.27 -8.32 7.89
CA SER A 124 18.94 -7.04 7.58
C SER A 124 19.58 -7.05 6.19
N LEU A 125 19.90 -5.87 5.64
CA LEU A 125 20.64 -5.72 4.38
C LEU A 125 22.07 -6.30 4.48
N ALA A 126 22.70 -6.22 5.67
CA ALA A 126 24.03 -6.79 5.90
C ALA A 126 23.97 -8.33 5.82
N ALA A 127 23.03 -8.95 6.53
CA ALA A 127 22.83 -10.39 6.47
C ALA A 127 22.42 -10.87 5.07
N ALA A 128 21.59 -10.10 4.35
CA ALA A 128 21.23 -10.41 2.96
C ALA A 128 22.44 -10.37 2.02
N ARG A 129 23.38 -9.43 2.25
CA ARG A 129 24.65 -9.36 1.51
C ARG A 129 25.52 -10.58 1.77
N GLU A 130 25.67 -11.01 3.03
CA GLU A 130 26.45 -12.19 3.40
C GLU A 130 25.88 -13.48 2.79
N LYS A 131 24.55 -13.55 2.64
CA LYS A 131 23.85 -14.66 1.97
C LYS A 131 23.87 -14.58 0.43
N GLY A 132 24.46 -13.53 -0.15
CA GLY A 132 24.51 -13.33 -1.61
C GLY A 132 23.16 -12.94 -2.25
N LEU A 133 22.19 -12.49 -1.45
CA LEU A 133 20.86 -12.10 -1.93
C LEU A 133 20.80 -10.65 -2.41
N LEU A 134 21.78 -9.83 -2.02
CA LEU A 134 21.85 -8.43 -2.39
C LEU A 134 22.35 -8.28 -3.84
N ARG A 135 21.47 -7.78 -4.72
CA ARG A 135 21.79 -7.48 -6.12
C ARG A 135 22.28 -6.04 -6.27
N SER A 136 23.13 -5.81 -7.27
CA SER A 136 23.62 -4.48 -7.63
C SER A 136 23.10 -4.13 -9.03
N GLU A 137 22.14 -3.24 -9.07
CA GLU A 137 21.37 -2.91 -10.26
C GLU A 137 21.77 -1.55 -10.86
N GLY A 138 21.76 -1.51 -12.20
CA GLY A 138 22.15 -0.34 -12.98
C GLY A 138 21.00 0.64 -13.25
N LYS A 139 21.23 1.57 -14.19
CA LYS A 139 20.26 2.62 -14.54
C LYS A 139 18.99 2.08 -15.22
N ASP A 140 19.11 0.97 -15.93
CA ASP A 140 18.01 0.37 -16.69
C ASP A 140 17.14 -0.58 -15.85
N TYR A 141 17.48 -0.79 -14.58
CA TYR A 141 16.71 -1.65 -13.70
C TYR A 141 15.33 -1.05 -13.43
N ILE A 142 14.30 -1.82 -13.69
CA ILE A 142 12.91 -1.49 -13.36
C ILE A 142 12.63 -1.94 -11.94
N VAL A 143 12.21 -1.00 -11.09
CA VAL A 143 11.93 -1.29 -9.69
C VAL A 143 10.71 -2.22 -9.56
N GLN A 144 10.88 -3.26 -8.75
CA GLN A 144 9.83 -4.24 -8.50
C GLN A 144 9.05 -3.91 -7.22
N GLU A 145 7.82 -4.42 -7.16
CA GLU A 145 6.99 -4.28 -5.97
C GLU A 145 7.70 -4.91 -4.76
N GLY A 146 7.79 -4.14 -3.67
CA GLY A 146 8.39 -4.57 -2.43
C GLY A 146 9.91 -4.60 -2.41
N ASP A 147 10.60 -4.14 -3.46
CA ASP A 147 12.07 -4.07 -3.44
C ASP A 147 12.53 -3.25 -2.22
N VAL A 148 13.48 -3.79 -1.46
CA VAL A 148 14.21 -3.05 -0.42
C VAL A 148 15.48 -2.53 -1.06
N MET A 149 15.62 -1.20 -1.15
CA MET A 149 16.63 -0.54 -1.97
C MET A 149 17.54 0.37 -1.15
N LEU A 150 18.81 0.41 -1.53
CA LEU A 150 19.81 1.37 -1.09
C LEU A 150 20.47 2.01 -2.32
N PHE A 151 20.20 3.29 -2.54
CA PHE A 151 20.75 4.04 -3.67
C PHE A 151 22.17 4.53 -3.39
N ARG A 152 23.05 4.37 -4.37
CA ARG A 152 24.39 4.96 -4.39
C ARG A 152 24.39 6.09 -5.41
N PHE A 153 24.78 7.28 -4.98
CA PHE A 153 24.84 8.48 -5.82
C PHE A 153 26.10 9.27 -5.54
N ASN A 154 26.52 10.07 -6.51
CA ASN A 154 27.60 11.03 -6.33
C ASN A 154 27.04 12.32 -5.70
N VAL A 155 27.79 12.88 -4.74
CA VAL A 155 27.52 14.17 -4.08
C VAL A 155 28.41 15.24 -4.69
#